data_AF-A0A4R5QGJ5-F1
#
_entry.id   AF-A0A4R5QGJ5-F1
#
_cell.length_a   1.000
_cell.length_b   1.000
_cell.length_c   1.000
_cell.angle_alpha   90.00
_cell.angle_beta   90.00
_cell.angle_gamma   90.00
#
_symmetry.space_group_name_H-M   'P 1'
#
loop_
_entity.id
_entity.type
_entity.pdbx_description
1 polymer ?
#
loop_
_entity_poly.entity_id
_entity_poly.type
_entity_poly.pdbx_seq_one_letter_code
_entity_poly.pdbx_strand_id
1 'polypeptide(L)'
;MAESEEDATRAFRDLVNMNAAALRRWLDTEESRSVGMTHEGEHEAVGHQSGRRILAILEGEEAEEAFLHKVVGYVRRHLAQRPDGEIEHTRWRYSLMNWGHDPMQDSDTQSEAHAAQDAAEQGDETAMQDTQQDDGATREEPAPRRRATRTRRAAPEADGAEAAPRKPRARRAAA
;
A
#
# COMPACT_ATOMS: atom_id res chain seq x y z
N MET A 1 7.89 -27.32 20.01
CA MET A 1 9.09 -26.91 19.27
C MET A 1 9.11 -25.41 19.31
N ALA A 2 10.11 -24.80 19.95
CA ALA A 2 10.31 -23.35 19.82
C ALA A 2 10.74 -23.09 18.37
N GLU A 3 9.95 -22.33 17.63
CA GLU A 3 10.39 -21.82 16.32
C GLU A 3 11.62 -20.93 16.59
N SER A 4 12.73 -21.17 15.89
CA SER A 4 13.98 -20.40 16.09
C SER A 4 13.80 -18.96 15.56
N GLU A 5 14.69 -18.03 15.91
CA GLU A 5 14.66 -16.63 15.42
C GLU A 5 14.53 -16.52 13.88
N GLU A 6 15.27 -17.36 13.17
CA GLU A 6 15.21 -17.48 11.70
C GLU A 6 13.85 -18.00 11.20
N ASP A 7 13.17 -18.85 11.99
CA ASP A 7 11.84 -19.36 11.67
C ASP A 7 10.76 -18.31 11.90
N ALA A 8 10.90 -17.49 12.95
CA ALA A 8 9.98 -16.40 13.26
C ALA A 8 10.00 -15.32 12.17
N THR A 9 11.20 -14.94 11.73
CA THR A 9 11.37 -13.94 10.66
C THR A 9 10.80 -14.43 9.33
N ARG A 10 11.05 -15.69 8.98
CA ARG A 10 10.48 -16.31 7.78
C ARG A 10 8.95 -16.34 7.85
N ALA A 11 8.40 -16.89 8.94
CA ALA A 11 6.96 -16.96 9.13
C ALA A 11 6.29 -15.58 9.15
N PHE A 12 6.95 -14.56 9.70
CA PHE A 12 6.46 -13.19 9.66
C PHE A 12 6.35 -12.69 8.21
N ARG A 13 7.40 -12.87 7.40
CA ARG A 13 7.40 -12.46 5.98
C ARG A 13 6.35 -13.20 5.15
N ASP A 14 6.10 -14.46 5.48
CA ASP A 14 5.07 -15.27 4.79
C ASP A 14 3.65 -14.82 5.16
N LEU A 15 3.43 -14.39 6.40
CA LEU A 15 2.10 -14.02 6.90
C LEU A 15 1.75 -12.55 6.68
N VAL A 16 2.71 -11.64 6.72
CA VAL A 16 2.45 -10.20 6.48
C VAL A 16 2.47 -9.94 4.98
N ASN A 17 1.30 -10.07 4.35
CA ASN A 17 1.12 -9.93 2.91
C ASN A 17 0.82 -8.47 2.46
N MET A 18 0.40 -7.61 3.39
CA MET A 18 0.22 -6.18 3.11
C MET A 18 1.58 -5.46 3.09
N ASN A 19 1.92 -4.84 1.95
CA ASN A 19 3.10 -3.99 1.88
C ASN A 19 2.96 -2.71 2.73
N ALA A 20 4.08 -2.03 3.02
CA ALA A 20 4.11 -0.84 3.88
C ALA A 20 3.11 0.24 3.44
N ALA A 21 2.98 0.50 2.13
CA ALA A 21 2.06 1.52 1.62
C ALA A 21 0.59 1.12 1.83
N ALA A 22 0.25 -0.15 1.62
CA ALA A 22 -1.10 -0.67 1.85
C ALA A 22 -1.46 -0.64 3.33
N LEU A 23 -0.54 -1.12 4.20
CA LEU A 23 -0.74 -1.11 5.64
C LEU A 23 -0.87 0.31 6.19
N ARG A 24 -0.02 1.25 5.73
CA ARG A 24 -0.12 2.66 6.12
C ARG A 24 -1.49 3.25 5.79
N ARG A 25 -1.95 3.09 4.54
CA ARG A 25 -3.28 3.56 4.13
C ARG A 25 -4.40 2.94 4.98
N TRP A 26 -4.29 1.65 5.27
CA TRP A 26 -5.26 0.95 6.12
C TRP A 26 -5.30 1.52 7.54
N LEU A 27 -4.13 1.74 8.17
CA LEU A 27 -4.03 2.31 9.52
C LEU A 27 -4.50 3.77 9.59
N ASP A 28 -4.63 4.47 8.48
CA ASP A 28 -5.18 5.82 8.48
C ASP A 28 -6.72 5.87 8.55
N THR A 29 -7.40 4.73 8.39
CA THR A 29 -8.86 4.62 8.36
C THR A 29 -9.51 4.63 9.75
N GLU A 30 -10.79 4.99 9.82
CA GLU A 30 -11.56 4.89 11.08
C GLU A 30 -11.84 3.43 11.45
N GLU A 31 -12.07 2.60 10.45
CA GLU A 31 -12.30 1.16 10.58
C GLU A 31 -11.14 0.50 11.33
N SER A 32 -9.91 0.77 10.90
CA SER A 32 -8.70 0.27 11.56
C SER A 32 -8.59 0.70 13.03
N ARG A 33 -8.99 1.92 13.36
CA ARG A 33 -8.97 2.46 14.74
C ARG A 33 -10.08 1.88 15.63
N SER A 34 -11.19 1.45 15.02
CA SER A 34 -12.39 0.98 15.72
C SER A 34 -12.38 -0.52 16.08
N VAL A 35 -11.37 -1.27 15.64
CA VAL A 35 -11.28 -2.72 15.81
C VAL A 35 -10.16 -3.15 16.75
N GLY A 36 -10.48 -4.13 17.61
CA GLY A 36 -9.56 -4.72 18.58
C GLY A 36 -9.93 -4.43 20.03
N MET A 37 -9.07 -4.90 20.93
CA MET A 37 -9.17 -4.65 22.37
C MET A 37 -8.32 -3.43 22.72
N THR A 38 -8.85 -2.58 23.59
CA THR A 38 -8.15 -1.44 24.19
C THR A 38 -7.96 -1.74 25.67
N HIS A 39 -6.76 -1.58 26.19
CA HIS A 39 -6.50 -1.74 27.61
C HIS A 39 -7.12 -0.59 28.42
N GLU A 40 -7.40 -0.83 29.70
CA GLU A 40 -7.90 0.21 30.59
C GLU A 40 -6.89 1.36 30.68
N GLY A 41 -7.34 2.58 30.36
CA GLY A 41 -6.51 3.78 30.33
C GLY A 41 -5.80 4.05 29.00
N GLU A 42 -5.91 3.16 28.01
CA GLU A 42 -5.39 3.42 26.65
C GLU A 42 -6.46 4.04 25.75
N HIS A 43 -6.02 4.84 24.78
CA HIS A 43 -6.90 5.49 23.79
C HIS A 43 -6.94 4.74 22.45
N GLU A 44 -6.22 3.63 22.34
CA GLU A 44 -5.99 2.96 21.06
C GLU A 44 -5.99 1.44 21.21
N ALA A 45 -6.60 0.75 20.26
CA ALA A 45 -6.63 -0.70 20.23
C ALA A 45 -5.22 -1.31 20.04
N VAL A 46 -4.94 -2.40 20.75
CA VAL A 46 -3.67 -3.15 20.71
C VAL A 46 -3.30 -3.57 19.29
N GLY A 47 -4.31 -3.92 18.47
CA GLY A 47 -4.10 -4.28 17.06
C GLY A 47 -3.58 -3.10 16.24
N HIS A 48 -4.13 -1.90 16.44
CA HIS A 48 -3.71 -0.69 15.75
C HIS A 48 -2.27 -0.30 16.12
N GLN A 49 -1.95 -0.39 17.42
CA GLN A 49 -0.60 -0.14 17.92
C GLN A 49 0.42 -1.12 17.32
N SER A 50 0.03 -2.40 17.25
CA SER A 50 0.86 -3.45 16.64
C SER A 50 1.04 -3.22 15.15
N GLY A 51 0.00 -2.78 14.43
CA GLY A 51 0.07 -2.42 13.02
C GLY A 51 1.09 -1.32 12.73
N ARG A 52 1.14 -0.27 13.54
CA ARG A 52 2.18 0.77 13.39
C ARG A 52 3.59 0.24 13.57
N ARG A 53 3.77 -0.70 14.50
CA ARG A 53 5.08 -1.31 14.72
C ARG A 53 5.47 -2.26 13.58
N ILE A 54 4.52 -2.99 13.02
CA ILE A 54 4.72 -3.78 11.80
C ILE A 54 5.11 -2.86 10.64
N LEU A 55 4.40 -1.75 10.47
CA LEU A 55 4.72 -0.75 9.43
C LEU A 55 6.16 -0.24 9.56
N ALA A 56 6.60 0.09 10.77
CA ALA A 56 7.96 0.54 11.02
C ALA A 56 9.02 -0.52 10.63
N ILE A 57 8.77 -1.79 10.95
CA ILE A 57 9.63 -2.91 10.53
C ILE A 57 9.66 -3.05 9.00
N LEU A 58 8.50 -2.93 8.32
CA LEU A 58 8.44 -2.95 6.86
C LEU A 58 9.17 -1.76 6.21
N GLU A 59 9.34 -0.66 6.94
CA GLU A 59 10.09 0.54 6.53
C GLU A 59 11.58 0.47 6.87
N GLY A 60 12.04 -0.65 7.47
CA GLY A 60 13.44 -0.94 7.72
C GLY A 60 13.87 -0.76 9.18
N GLU A 61 12.95 -0.59 10.12
CA GLU A 61 13.29 -0.69 11.54
C GLU A 61 13.63 -2.14 11.95
N GLU A 62 14.57 -2.26 12.89
CA GLU A 62 14.96 -3.54 13.48
C GLU A 62 13.78 -4.18 14.22
N ALA A 63 13.55 -5.47 13.95
CA ALA A 63 12.48 -6.22 14.58
C ALA A 63 12.97 -6.96 15.81
N GLU A 64 12.25 -6.83 16.93
CA GLU A 64 12.45 -7.69 18.10
C GLU A 64 11.84 -9.08 17.84
N GLU A 65 12.60 -10.15 18.05
CA GLU A 65 12.16 -11.54 17.85
C GLU A 65 10.83 -11.85 18.56
N ALA A 66 10.69 -11.44 19.82
CA ALA A 66 9.47 -11.63 20.60
C ALA A 66 8.25 -10.96 19.95
N PHE A 67 8.45 -9.81 19.28
CA PHE A 67 7.39 -9.14 18.56
C PHE A 67 7.01 -9.91 17.28
N LEU A 68 7.98 -10.45 16.54
CA LEU A 68 7.70 -11.28 15.37
C LEU A 68 6.88 -12.52 15.75
N HIS A 69 7.25 -13.24 16.81
CA HIS A 69 6.46 -14.37 17.31
C HIS A 69 5.04 -13.96 17.72
N LYS A 70 4.89 -12.79 18.35
CA LYS A 70 3.58 -12.26 18.72
C LYS A 70 2.70 -12.05 17.48
N VAL A 71 3.25 -11.47 16.41
CA VAL A 71 2.54 -11.25 15.15
C VAL A 71 2.16 -12.58 14.51
N VAL A 72 3.12 -13.48 14.32
CA VAL A 72 2.90 -14.81 13.72
C VAL A 72 1.84 -15.59 14.49
N GLY A 73 1.96 -15.64 15.82
CA GLY A 73 1.00 -16.32 16.69
C GLY A 73 -0.40 -15.70 16.64
N TYR A 74 -0.49 -14.37 16.60
CA TYR A 74 -1.78 -13.68 16.48
C TYR A 74 -2.47 -14.02 15.17
N VAL A 75 -1.77 -13.85 14.04
CA VAL A 75 -2.31 -14.08 12.69
C VAL A 75 -2.76 -15.52 12.52
N ARG A 76 -1.90 -16.50 12.83
CA ARG A 76 -2.25 -17.94 12.71
C ARG A 76 -3.50 -18.30 13.53
N ARG A 77 -3.57 -17.83 14.78
CA ARG A 77 -4.71 -18.10 15.66
C ARG A 77 -5.99 -17.42 15.17
N HIS A 78 -5.91 -16.19 14.66
CA HIS A 78 -7.07 -15.49 14.11
C HIS A 78 -7.57 -16.10 12.81
N LEU A 79 -6.66 -16.54 11.93
CA LEU A 79 -7.00 -17.26 10.71
C LEU A 79 -7.75 -18.56 11.01
N ALA A 80 -7.34 -19.30 12.04
CA ALA A 80 -8.04 -20.51 12.48
C ALA A 80 -9.45 -20.24 13.05
N GLN A 81 -9.78 -18.98 13.37
CA GLN A 81 -11.09 -18.53 13.86
C GLN A 81 -11.91 -17.83 12.77
N ARG A 82 -11.65 -18.15 11.50
CA ARG A 82 -12.38 -17.55 10.36
C ARG A 82 -13.89 -17.76 10.53
N PRO A 83 -14.70 -16.69 10.47
CA PRO A 83 -16.16 -16.81 10.50
C PRO A 83 -16.67 -17.39 9.18
N ASP A 84 -17.82 -18.07 9.24
CA ASP A 84 -18.54 -18.50 8.04
C ASP A 84 -19.13 -17.30 7.28
N GLY A 85 -19.22 -17.43 5.95
CA GLY A 85 -19.86 -16.43 5.08
C GLY A 85 -18.89 -15.39 4.50
N GLU A 86 -19.45 -14.23 4.15
CA GLU A 86 -18.72 -13.10 3.56
C GLU A 86 -17.86 -12.40 4.62
N ILE A 87 -16.58 -12.22 4.32
CA ILE A 87 -15.60 -11.69 5.28
C ILE A 87 -15.19 -10.23 5.00
N GLU A 88 -15.62 -9.65 3.88
CA GLU A 88 -15.07 -8.41 3.33
C GLU A 88 -15.14 -7.24 4.31
N HIS A 89 -16.29 -7.05 4.95
CA HIS A 89 -16.54 -5.95 5.88
C HIS A 89 -16.73 -6.43 7.32
N THR A 90 -15.85 -7.33 7.76
CA THR A 90 -15.93 -7.92 9.11
C THR A 90 -14.87 -7.38 10.04
N ARG A 91 -15.22 -7.27 11.33
CA ARG A 91 -14.24 -6.97 12.40
C ARG A 91 -13.10 -7.99 12.44
N TRP A 92 -13.36 -9.23 12.01
CA TRP A 92 -12.35 -10.28 11.90
C TRP A 92 -11.28 -9.93 10.85
N ARG A 93 -11.69 -9.61 9.61
CA ARG A 93 -10.76 -9.21 8.54
C ARG A 93 -10.02 -7.93 8.92
N TYR A 94 -10.74 -6.92 9.40
CA TYR A 94 -10.15 -5.64 9.80
C TYR A 94 -9.12 -5.80 10.92
N SER A 95 -9.38 -6.71 11.86
CA SER A 95 -8.38 -7.06 12.85
C SER A 95 -7.17 -7.75 12.24
N LEU A 96 -7.28 -8.61 11.23
CA LEU A 96 -6.12 -9.20 10.57
C LEU A 96 -5.31 -8.16 9.79
N MET A 97 -5.99 -7.23 9.12
CA MET A 97 -5.34 -6.14 8.38
C MET A 97 -4.56 -5.20 9.31
N ASN A 98 -5.04 -4.98 10.54
CA ASN A 98 -4.26 -4.28 11.57
C ASN A 98 -2.95 -5.00 11.92
N TRP A 99 -2.85 -6.30 11.67
CA TRP A 99 -1.65 -7.10 11.87
C TRP A 99 -0.91 -7.37 10.55
N GLY A 100 -1.22 -6.60 9.50
CA GLY A 100 -0.53 -6.67 8.21
C GLY A 100 -0.91 -7.87 7.33
N HIS A 101 -1.97 -8.59 7.69
CA HIS A 101 -2.48 -9.72 6.91
C HIS A 101 -3.87 -9.41 6.34
N ASP A 102 -4.02 -9.39 5.02
CA ASP A 102 -5.33 -9.35 4.36
C ASP A 102 -5.67 -10.72 3.75
N PRO A 103 -6.64 -11.47 4.30
CA PRO A 103 -7.05 -12.78 3.79
C PRO A 103 -7.77 -12.73 2.43
N MET A 104 -7.99 -11.54 1.86
CA MET A 104 -8.54 -11.35 0.51
C MET A 104 -7.47 -10.96 -0.52
N GLN A 105 -6.22 -10.74 -0.12
CA GLN A 105 -5.17 -10.31 -1.04
C GLN A 105 -4.71 -11.41 -2.01
N ASP A 106 -4.79 -12.69 -1.59
CA ASP A 106 -4.42 -13.84 -2.42
C ASP A 106 -5.32 -13.99 -3.66
N SER A 107 -6.55 -13.46 -3.61
CA SER A 107 -7.46 -13.40 -4.77
C SER A 107 -7.04 -12.37 -5.81
N ASP A 108 -6.43 -11.25 -5.39
CA ASP A 108 -6.06 -10.16 -6.30
C ASP A 108 -4.79 -10.50 -7.12
N THR A 109 -3.80 -11.15 -6.51
CA THR A 109 -2.56 -11.53 -7.22
C THR A 109 -2.79 -12.61 -8.28
N GLN A 110 -3.77 -13.50 -8.06
CA GLN A 110 -4.18 -14.49 -9.07
C GLN A 110 -4.87 -13.82 -10.27
N SER A 111 -5.62 -12.73 -10.05
CA SER A 111 -6.31 -11.99 -11.11
C SER A 111 -5.34 -11.23 -12.04
N GLU A 112 -4.29 -10.62 -11.48
CA GLU A 112 -3.24 -9.96 -12.27
C GLU A 112 -2.33 -10.96 -13.00
N ALA A 113 -2.02 -12.10 -12.39
CA ALA A 113 -1.25 -13.17 -13.01
C ALA A 113 -2.01 -13.86 -14.17
N HIS A 114 -3.32 -14.10 -14.01
CA HIS A 114 -4.16 -14.62 -15.09
C HIS A 114 -4.28 -13.62 -16.25
N ALA A 115 -4.50 -12.34 -15.96
CA ALA A 115 -4.57 -11.30 -16.99
C ALA A 115 -3.26 -11.15 -17.80
N ALA A 116 -2.10 -11.39 -17.17
CA ALA A 116 -0.80 -11.41 -17.85
C ALA A 116 -0.59 -12.68 -18.69
N GLN A 117 -1.19 -13.81 -18.32
CA GLN A 117 -1.14 -15.07 -19.08
C GLN A 117 -2.06 -15.03 -20.31
N ASP A 118 -3.27 -14.48 -20.19
CA ASP A 118 -4.22 -14.30 -21.30
C ASP A 118 -3.72 -13.35 -22.41
N ALA A 119 -2.86 -12.38 -22.06
CA ALA A 119 -2.25 -11.45 -23.01
C ALA A 119 -1.08 -12.07 -23.81
N ALA A 120 -0.47 -13.16 -23.32
CA ALA A 120 0.66 -13.81 -23.97
C ALA A 120 0.23 -14.84 -25.04
N GLU A 121 -0.97 -15.43 -24.92
CA GLU A 121 -1.49 -16.38 -25.93
C GLU A 121 -2.11 -15.72 -27.16
N GLN A 122 -2.52 -14.45 -27.10
CA GLN A 122 -3.19 -13.76 -28.23
C GLN A 122 -2.23 -13.08 -29.23
N GLY A 123 -0.92 -13.27 -29.08
CA GLY A 123 0.11 -12.58 -29.89
C GLY A 123 0.62 -13.30 -31.15
N ASP A 124 0.24 -14.56 -31.40
CA ASP A 124 0.93 -15.41 -32.40
C ASP A 124 0.14 -15.66 -33.71
N GLU A 125 -1.10 -15.17 -33.87
CA GLU A 125 -1.96 -15.56 -35.02
C GLU A 125 -2.29 -14.46 -36.05
N THR A 126 -1.66 -13.28 -36.03
CA THR A 126 -2.02 -12.18 -36.98
C THR A 126 -0.93 -11.79 -37.99
N ALA A 127 0.18 -12.54 -38.07
CA ALA A 127 1.33 -12.15 -38.89
C ALA A 127 1.54 -12.98 -40.16
N MET A 128 0.50 -13.52 -40.81
CA MET A 128 0.62 -14.03 -42.18
C MET A 128 -0.70 -13.88 -42.96
N GLN A 129 -0.90 -12.71 -43.58
CA GLN A 129 -1.65 -12.65 -44.83
C GLN A 129 -1.30 -11.41 -45.67
N ASP A 130 -0.78 -11.73 -46.85
CA ASP A 130 -0.87 -11.01 -48.11
C ASP A 130 -0.12 -9.69 -48.32
N THR A 131 1.08 -9.86 -48.89
CA THR A 131 1.74 -8.94 -49.81
C THR A 131 1.31 -9.28 -51.24
N GLN A 132 0.63 -8.40 -51.98
CA GLN A 132 0.69 -8.34 -53.45
C GLN A 132 0.13 -7.01 -54.03
N GLN A 133 1.05 -6.17 -54.54
CA GLN A 133 1.06 -5.31 -55.76
C GLN A 133 -0.15 -4.41 -56.15
N ASP A 134 0.03 -3.08 -56.25
CA ASP A 134 0.44 -2.27 -57.44
C ASP A 134 -0.84 -1.72 -58.14
N ASP A 135 -1.05 -0.44 -58.43
CA ASP A 135 -0.32 0.47 -59.30
C ASP A 135 -0.90 1.91 -59.17
N GLY A 136 -0.07 2.93 -59.44
CA GLY A 136 -0.44 4.07 -60.28
C GLY A 136 -1.37 5.18 -59.76
N ALA A 137 -0.77 6.36 -59.48
CA ALA A 137 -0.99 7.61 -60.22
C ALA A 137 -1.15 8.91 -59.37
N THR A 138 -0.30 9.88 -59.72
CA THR A 138 -0.49 11.36 -59.70
C THR A 138 -0.60 12.14 -58.37
N ARG A 139 0.54 12.74 -58.01
CA ARG A 139 0.80 14.20 -57.85
C ARG A 139 -0.34 15.08 -57.27
N GLU A 140 -0.11 15.67 -56.09
CA GLU A 140 0.16 17.11 -55.92
C GLU A 140 0.56 17.47 -54.48
N GLU A 141 1.68 18.20 -54.36
CA GLU A 141 2.11 18.94 -53.17
C GLU A 141 1.37 20.29 -53.15
N PRO A 142 1.08 20.91 -51.98
CA PRO A 142 1.90 22.09 -51.68
C PRO A 142 2.14 22.44 -50.20
N ALA A 143 3.40 22.85 -49.96
CA ALA A 143 3.86 24.08 -49.30
C ALA A 143 3.94 24.20 -47.75
N PRO A 144 5.10 24.64 -47.21
CA PRO A 144 5.38 24.74 -45.78
C PRO A 144 4.94 26.08 -45.16
N ARG A 145 4.37 26.02 -43.94
CA ARG A 145 4.13 27.21 -43.12
C ARG A 145 5.18 27.40 -42.05
N ARG A 146 5.61 28.66 -41.95
CA ARG A 146 6.82 29.18 -41.33
C ARG A 146 6.77 29.18 -39.79
N ARG A 147 7.95 28.97 -39.24
CA ARG A 147 8.41 29.21 -37.86
C ARG A 147 8.07 30.63 -37.40
N ALA A 148 7.54 30.76 -36.18
CA ALA A 148 7.55 32.01 -35.42
C ALA A 148 8.30 31.78 -34.10
N THR A 149 9.48 32.38 -34.00
CA THR A 149 10.22 32.63 -32.76
C THR A 149 9.75 33.93 -32.14
N ARG A 150 9.45 33.94 -30.83
CA ARG A 150 9.48 35.12 -29.97
C ARG A 150 9.59 34.65 -28.52
N THR A 151 10.77 34.64 -27.90
CA THR A 151 11.50 35.76 -27.27
C THR A 151 10.79 36.31 -26.02
N ARG A 152 11.33 35.90 -24.86
CA ARG A 152 11.71 36.71 -23.67
C ARG A 152 10.58 37.32 -22.82
N ARG A 153 10.57 37.05 -21.50
CA ARG A 153 11.23 37.86 -20.45
C ARG A 153 10.51 37.79 -19.08
N ALA A 154 11.30 37.44 -18.06
CA ALA A 154 11.37 37.94 -16.68
C ALA A 154 10.27 37.65 -15.63
N ALA A 155 10.80 37.15 -14.48
CA ALA A 155 10.33 37.35 -13.10
C ALA A 155 10.34 38.84 -12.68
N PRO A 156 9.69 39.20 -11.56
CA PRO A 156 10.36 39.26 -10.23
C PRO A 156 9.51 38.65 -9.09
N GLU A 157 10.11 38.06 -8.03
CA GLU A 157 10.43 38.64 -6.69
C GLU A 157 9.24 39.39 -6.03
N ALA A 158 8.93 39.35 -4.74
CA ALA A 158 9.29 38.61 -3.52
C ALA A 158 8.30 39.09 -2.43
N ASP A 159 8.42 38.53 -1.22
CA ASP A 159 8.14 39.16 0.09
C ASP A 159 6.87 38.77 0.90
N GLY A 160 7.07 38.68 2.23
CA GLY A 160 6.08 38.47 3.31
C GLY A 160 6.01 37.04 3.86
N ALA A 161 6.88 36.55 4.76
CA ALA A 161 7.02 36.89 6.19
C ALA A 161 5.68 36.97 6.95
N GLU A 162 5.44 36.06 7.91
CA GLU A 162 5.38 36.39 9.35
C GLU A 162 4.67 35.31 10.23
N ALA A 163 5.43 34.88 11.25
CA ALA A 163 5.11 34.47 12.62
C ALA A 163 3.94 33.52 13.00
N ALA A 164 4.37 32.51 13.76
CA ALA A 164 3.59 31.67 14.66
C ALA A 164 3.04 32.40 15.91
N PRO A 165 1.91 31.94 16.50
CA PRO A 165 1.62 32.21 17.90
C PRO A 165 2.04 31.04 18.82
N ARG A 166 2.84 31.39 19.84
CA ARG A 166 3.26 30.54 20.96
C ARG A 166 2.10 30.29 21.93
N LYS A 167 1.92 29.06 22.40
CA LYS A 167 0.99 28.72 23.50
C LYS A 167 1.60 29.08 24.87
N PRO A 168 0.82 29.59 25.84
CA PRO A 168 1.33 29.98 27.15
C PRO A 168 1.57 28.77 28.08
N ARG A 169 2.63 28.86 28.89
CA ARG A 169 3.02 27.89 29.93
C ARG A 169 2.05 27.98 31.12
N ALA A 170 1.43 26.86 31.49
CA ALA A 170 0.69 26.74 32.74
C ALA A 170 1.67 26.71 33.94
N ARG A 171 1.38 27.54 34.94
CA ARG A 171 2.10 27.61 36.21
C ARG A 171 1.66 26.47 37.12
N ARG A 172 2.63 25.75 37.67
CA ARG A 172 2.47 24.88 38.85
C ARG A 172 2.25 25.77 40.08
N ALA A 173 1.13 25.60 40.77
CA ALA A 173 0.94 26.07 42.13
C ALA A 173 1.01 24.84 43.05
N ALA A 174 1.84 24.95 44.08
CA ALA A 174 1.93 24.00 45.18
C ALA A 174 0.87 24.36 46.23
N ALA A 175 0.26 23.32 46.82
CA ALA A 175 -0.24 23.28 48.19
C ALA A 175 -0.08 21.83 48.66
#